data_AF-A0A6N8U4Z4-F1
#
_entry.id   AF-A0A6N8U4Z4-F1
#
_cell.length_a   1.000
_cell.length_b   1.000
_cell.length_c   1.000
_cell.angle_alpha   90.00
_cell.angle_beta   90.00
_cell.angle_gamma   90.00
#
_symmetry.space_group_name_H-M   'P 1'
#
loop_
_entity.id
_entity.type
_entity.pdbx_description
1 polymer ?
#
loop_
_entity_poly.entity_id
_entity_poly.type
_entity_poly.pdbx_seq_one_letter_code
_entity_poly.pdbx_strand_id
1 'polypeptide(L)'
;MHEEKFNIIEGKEMTLESLGYEIEEITGMAVQDFKGDTSRFVAKKPNLDQEFETFNVRYDFKESHDFVDVVFTTEKKENLEDYDFDDKEVKVQLLTYKRMDAPTDNESDKVEEQ
;
A
#
# COMPACT_ATOMS: atom_id res chain seq x y z
N MET A 1 2.11 -14.11 -7.97
CA MET A 1 0.94 -15.01 -8.10
C MET A 1 0.12 -14.95 -6.81
N HIS A 2 -0.35 -13.75 -6.43
CA HIS A 2 -1.21 -13.50 -5.25
C HIS A 2 -2.50 -12.73 -5.62
N GLU A 3 -2.66 -12.31 -6.88
CA GLU A 3 -3.72 -11.40 -7.33
C GLU A 3 -5.13 -11.97 -7.14
N GLU A 4 -5.34 -13.27 -7.42
CA GLU A 4 -6.66 -13.89 -7.23
C GLU A 4 -7.13 -13.90 -5.77
N LYS A 5 -6.19 -13.95 -4.81
CA LYS A 5 -6.51 -13.91 -3.37
C LYS A 5 -6.76 -12.48 -2.89
N PHE A 6 -6.08 -11.49 -3.48
CA PHE A 6 -6.30 -10.08 -3.16
C PHE A 6 -7.68 -9.58 -3.58
N ASN A 7 -8.23 -10.09 -4.70
CA ASN A 7 -9.59 -9.80 -5.12
C ASN A 7 -10.66 -10.15 -4.05
N ILE A 8 -10.34 -11.02 -3.08
CA ILE A 8 -11.25 -11.40 -1.98
C ILE A 8 -11.31 -10.30 -0.91
N ILE A 9 -10.28 -9.45 -0.81
CA ILE A 9 -10.19 -8.36 0.16
C ILE A 9 -10.71 -7.05 -0.43
N GLU A 10 -10.59 -6.86 -1.75
CA GLU A 10 -11.12 -5.68 -2.43
C GLU A 10 -12.61 -5.49 -2.15
N GLY A 11 -12.97 -4.27 -1.76
CA GLY A 11 -14.34 -3.88 -1.39
C GLY A 11 -14.72 -4.12 0.07
N LYS A 12 -13.88 -4.81 0.86
CA LYS A 12 -14.10 -4.97 2.31
C LYS A 12 -13.71 -3.71 3.10
N GLU A 13 -14.37 -3.54 4.24
CA GLU A 13 -14.02 -2.56 5.25
C GLU A 13 -13.27 -3.26 6.38
N MET A 14 -12.11 -2.72 6.77
CA MET A 14 -11.27 -3.24 7.84
C MET A 14 -10.25 -2.20 8.31
N THR A 15 -9.63 -2.40 9.48
CA THR A 15 -8.54 -1.55 9.95
C THR A 15 -7.25 -1.84 9.18
N LEU A 16 -6.32 -0.86 9.17
CA LEU A 16 -4.99 -1.06 8.57
C LEU A 16 -4.21 -2.18 9.25
N GLU A 17 -4.38 -2.37 10.55
CA GLU A 17 -3.78 -3.48 11.28
C GLU A 17 -4.32 -4.84 10.80
N SER A 18 -5.65 -4.96 10.69
CA SER A 18 -6.29 -6.19 10.18
C SER A 18 -5.85 -6.51 8.76
N LEU A 19 -5.75 -5.49 7.92
CA LEU A 19 -5.27 -5.61 6.55
C LEU A 19 -3.83 -6.15 6.49
N GLY A 20 -2.95 -5.70 7.40
CA GLY A 20 -1.60 -6.24 7.51
C GLY A 20 -1.58 -7.74 7.80
N TYR A 21 -2.41 -8.22 8.73
CA TYR A 21 -2.53 -9.66 9.02
C TYR A 21 -3.07 -10.47 7.84
N GLU A 22 -4.08 -9.94 7.12
CA GLU A 22 -4.61 -10.60 5.91
C GLU A 22 -3.53 -10.69 4.82
N ILE A 23 -2.69 -9.66 4.67
CA ILE A 23 -1.56 -9.67 3.74
C ILE A 23 -0.54 -10.75 4.14
N GLU A 24 -0.21 -10.88 5.42
CA GLU A 24 0.65 -11.97 5.91
C GLU A 24 0.05 -13.33 5.61
N GLU A 25 -1.26 -13.54 5.82
CA GLU A 25 -1.93 -14.81 5.55
C GLU A 25 -1.94 -15.16 4.05
N ILE A 26 -2.18 -14.17 3.18
CA ILE A 26 -2.22 -14.37 1.72
C ILE A 26 -0.83 -14.63 1.14
N THR A 27 0.18 -13.90 1.61
CA THR A 27 1.52 -13.93 1.05
C THR A 27 2.43 -14.94 1.73
N GLY A 28 2.14 -15.31 2.97
CA GLY A 28 2.99 -16.13 3.83
C GLY A 28 4.26 -15.40 4.31
N MET A 29 4.32 -14.08 4.15
CA MET A 29 5.49 -13.26 4.50
C MET A 29 5.15 -12.30 5.63
N ALA A 30 6.09 -12.13 6.56
CA ALA A 30 5.88 -11.25 7.70
C ALA A 30 6.01 -9.77 7.29
N VAL A 31 5.01 -8.97 7.67
CA VAL A 31 4.99 -7.52 7.45
C VAL A 31 5.89 -6.81 8.47
N GLN A 32 6.60 -5.78 8.02
CA GLN A 32 7.53 -5.01 8.84
C GLN A 32 6.82 -4.12 9.85
N ASP A 33 5.79 -3.39 9.40
CA ASP A 33 4.97 -2.50 10.20
C ASP A 33 3.49 -2.60 9.78
N PHE A 34 2.60 -2.78 10.76
CA PHE A 34 1.17 -3.00 10.54
C PHE A 34 0.37 -1.69 10.38
N LYS A 35 0.97 -0.55 10.68
CA LYS A 35 0.37 0.77 10.40
C LYS A 35 0.64 1.19 8.96
N GLY A 36 1.77 0.75 8.42
CA GLY A 36 2.23 1.03 7.06
C GLY A 36 2.57 2.50 6.84
N ASP A 37 3.40 2.79 5.85
CA ASP A 37 3.71 4.18 5.49
C ASP A 37 2.53 4.78 4.73
N THR A 38 1.57 5.38 5.45
CA THR A 38 0.41 6.03 4.85
C THR A 38 0.85 7.30 4.12
N SER A 39 0.64 7.35 2.80
CA SER A 39 0.87 8.54 1.99
C SER A 39 -0.42 8.95 1.28
N ARG A 40 -0.80 10.23 1.43
CA ARG A 40 -2.01 10.77 0.78
C ARG A 40 -1.80 10.83 -0.73
N PHE A 41 -2.69 10.22 -1.49
CA PHE A 41 -2.74 10.43 -2.93
C PHE A 41 -3.43 11.76 -3.21
N VAL A 42 -2.65 12.82 -3.45
CA VAL A 42 -3.22 14.10 -3.89
C VAL A 42 -3.55 14.00 -5.36
N ALA A 43 -4.83 13.74 -5.69
CA ALA A 43 -5.32 13.85 -7.05
C ALA A 43 -5.07 15.28 -7.56
N LYS A 44 -4.47 15.42 -8.76
CA LYS A 44 -4.16 16.73 -9.38
C LYS A 44 -5.39 17.64 -9.60
N LYS A 45 -6.60 17.11 -9.45
CA LYS A 45 -7.85 17.87 -9.38
C LYS A 45 -8.68 17.36 -8.20
N PRO A 46 -8.87 18.12 -7.12
CA PRO A 46 -9.83 17.77 -6.08
C PRO A 46 -11.24 17.81 -6.69
N ASN A 47 -11.93 16.67 -6.71
CA ASN A 47 -13.38 16.66 -6.93
C ASN A 47 -14.03 17.14 -5.63
N LEU A 48 -14.53 18.38 -5.62
CA LEU A 48 -15.13 18.98 -4.43
C LEU A 48 -16.40 18.24 -3.99
N ASP A 49 -17.14 17.65 -4.93
CA ASP A 49 -18.37 16.87 -4.71
C ASP A 49 -18.14 15.41 -4.25
N GLN A 50 -16.89 14.96 -4.11
CA GLN A 50 -16.63 13.59 -3.67
C GLN A 50 -16.74 13.51 -2.14
N GLU A 51 -17.64 12.67 -1.63
CA GLU A 51 -17.88 12.44 -0.19
C GLU A 51 -16.82 11.54 0.48
N PHE A 52 -15.92 10.96 -0.32
CA PHE A 52 -14.84 10.10 0.13
C PHE A 52 -13.48 10.59 -0.37
N GLU A 53 -12.45 10.23 0.37
CA GLU A 53 -11.07 10.52 0.04
C GLU A 53 -10.26 9.23 -0.11
N THR A 54 -9.28 9.25 -1.02
CA THR A 54 -8.48 8.08 -1.39
C THR A 54 -7.06 8.22 -0.87
N PHE A 55 -6.55 7.16 -0.27
CA PHE A 55 -5.22 7.08 0.32
C PHE A 55 -4.50 5.83 -0.16
N ASN A 56 -3.16 5.85 -0.07
CA ASN A 56 -2.34 4.67 -0.26
C ASN A 56 -1.60 4.35 1.03
N VAL A 57 -1.49 3.06 1.34
CA VAL A 57 -0.60 2.54 2.38
C VAL A 57 0.28 1.46 1.78
N ARG A 58 1.55 1.48 2.16
CA ARG A 58 2.55 0.48 1.77
C ARG A 58 2.84 -0.44 2.95
N TYR A 59 2.82 -1.75 2.70
CA TYR A 59 3.26 -2.78 3.62
C TYR A 59 4.53 -3.46 3.08
N ASP A 60 5.66 -3.17 3.71
CA ASP A 60 6.95 -3.80 3.43
C ASP A 60 7.08 -5.14 4.14
N PHE A 61 7.74 -6.10 3.52
CA PHE A 61 8.02 -7.40 4.14
C PHE A 61 9.38 -7.40 4.85
N LYS A 62 9.47 -8.12 5.98
CA LYS A 62 10.71 -8.18 6.78
C LYS A 62 11.88 -8.86 6.07
N GLU A 63 11.59 -9.88 5.28
CA GLU A 63 12.60 -10.79 4.70
C GLU A 63 12.82 -10.55 3.20
N SER A 64 12.20 -9.52 2.61
CA SER A 64 12.33 -9.19 1.19
C SER A 64 12.22 -7.69 0.94
N HIS A 65 12.73 -7.23 -0.21
CA HIS A 65 12.47 -5.87 -0.68
C HIS A 65 11.08 -5.71 -1.33
N ASP A 66 10.31 -6.80 -1.43
CA ASP A 66 8.96 -6.77 -1.95
C ASP A 66 8.02 -6.07 -0.97
N PHE A 67 6.91 -5.55 -1.50
CA PHE A 67 5.92 -4.86 -0.71
C PHE A 67 4.53 -5.00 -1.35
N VAL A 68 3.49 -4.70 -0.56
CA VAL A 68 2.11 -4.57 -1.04
C VAL A 68 1.70 -3.11 -0.94
N ASP A 69 1.26 -2.57 -2.08
CA ASP A 69 0.66 -1.23 -2.17
C ASP A 69 -0.86 -1.37 -2.13
N VAL A 70 -1.50 -0.68 -1.19
CA VAL A 70 -2.95 -0.76 -0.99
C VAL A 70 -3.59 0.60 -1.16
N VAL A 71 -4.56 0.67 -2.07
CA VAL A 71 -5.44 1.82 -2.25
C VAL A 71 -6.67 1.61 -1.41
N PHE A 72 -7.02 2.58 -0.57
CA PHE A 72 -8.25 2.54 0.22
C PHE A 72 -8.98 3.88 0.19
N THR A 73 -10.25 3.84 0.57
CA THR A 73 -11.11 5.02 0.70
C THR A 73 -11.66 5.16 2.11
N THR A 74 -11.86 6.39 2.53
CA THR A 74 -12.53 6.74 3.79
C THR A 74 -13.40 7.97 3.56
N GLU A 75 -14.29 8.27 4.51
CA GLU A 75 -15.08 9.49 4.49
C GLU A 75 -14.18 10.73 4.44
N LYS A 76 -14.58 11.71 3.64
CA LYS A 76 -13.86 12.97 3.51
C LYS A 76 -13.97 13.78 4.80
N LYS A 77 -12.82 14.24 5.30
CA LYS A 77 -12.73 15.19 6.43
C LYS A 77 -12.31 16.57 5.93
N GLU A 78 -12.54 17.59 6.75
CA GLU A 78 -12.21 18.98 6.43
C GLU A 78 -10.70 19.21 6.31
N ASN A 79 -9.93 18.67 7.26
CA ASN A 79 -8.47 18.80 7.28
C ASN A 79 -7.76 17.45 7.21
N LEU A 80 -6.51 17.47 6.74
CA LEU A 80 -5.69 16.25 6.64
C LEU A 80 -5.30 15.69 8.03
N GLU A 81 -5.09 16.58 8.99
CA GLU A 81 -4.77 16.24 10.37
C GLU A 81 -5.94 15.57 11.12
N ASP A 82 -7.16 15.69 10.60
CA ASP A 82 -8.32 15.03 11.18
C ASP A 82 -8.34 13.52 10.87
N TYR A 83 -7.56 13.04 9.90
CA TYR A 83 -7.50 11.62 9.57
C TYR A 83 -6.64 10.87 10.59
N ASP A 84 -7.31 10.01 11.36
CA ASP A 84 -6.70 9.04 12.25
C ASP A 84 -7.06 7.64 11.73
N PHE A 85 -6.04 6.85 11.43
CA PHE A 85 -6.17 5.53 10.82
C PHE A 85 -5.80 4.39 11.79
N ASP A 86 -5.40 4.69 13.03
CA ASP A 86 -4.96 3.68 13.99
C ASP A 86 -6.08 2.65 14.28
N ASP A 87 -7.31 3.13 14.49
CA ASP A 87 -8.48 2.28 14.82
C ASP A 87 -9.64 2.45 13.83
N LYS A 88 -9.45 3.19 12.72
CA LYS A 88 -10.52 3.45 11.75
C LYS A 88 -10.60 2.35 10.69
N GLU A 89 -11.80 1.84 10.47
CA GLU A 89 -12.08 0.97 9.32
C GLU A 89 -12.04 1.79 8.02
N VAL A 90 -11.32 1.26 7.04
CA VAL A 90 -11.19 1.83 5.70
C VAL A 90 -11.66 0.84 4.67
N LYS A 91 -12.23 1.35 3.56
CA LYS A 91 -12.70 0.50 2.48
C LYS A 91 -11.58 0.27 1.48
N VAL A 92 -11.05 -0.96 1.46
CA VAL A 92 -9.99 -1.36 0.55
C VAL A 92 -10.52 -1.37 -0.88
N GLN A 93 -9.83 -0.71 -1.80
CA GLN A 93 -10.21 -0.60 -3.22
C GLN A 93 -9.37 -1.50 -4.11
N LEU A 94 -8.06 -1.58 -3.84
CA LEU A 94 -7.11 -2.30 -4.67
C LEU A 94 -5.91 -2.72 -3.81
N LEU A 95 -5.46 -3.97 -3.96
CA LEU A 95 -4.17 -4.40 -3.41
C LEU A 95 -3.27 -4.85 -4.55
N THR A 96 -2.04 -4.32 -4.58
CA THR A 96 -1.06 -4.66 -5.61
C THR A 96 0.22 -5.19 -4.97
N TYR A 97 0.58 -6.43 -5.30
CA TYR A 97 1.90 -6.97 -4.95
C TYR A 97 2.97 -6.36 -5.86
N LYS A 98 4.02 -5.79 -5.27
CA LYS A 98 5.17 -5.22 -5.99
C LYS A 98 6.43 -6.00 -5.63
N ARG A 99 7.03 -6.59 -6.65
CA ARG A 99 8.37 -7.19 -6.54
C ARG A 99 9.41 -6.12 -6.78
N MET A 100 10.33 -5.96 -5.84
CA MET A 100 11.55 -5.21 -6.06
C MET A 100 12.63 -6.25 -6.30
N ASP A 101 12.80 -6.65 -7.56
CA ASP A 101 14.05 -7.28 -7.96
C ASP A 101 15.16 -6.32 -7.50
N ALA A 102 16.04 -6.79 -6.61
CA ALA A 102 17.24 -6.03 -6.24
C ALA A 102 17.88 -5.52 -7.54
N PRO A 103 18.44 -4.30 -7.59
CA PRO A 103 19.29 -3.95 -8.72
C PRO A 103 20.35 -5.05 -8.81
N THR A 104 20.23 -5.95 -9.79
CA THR A 104 21.35 -6.75 -10.24
C THR A 104 22.41 -5.72 -10.55
N ASP A 105 23.53 -5.77 -9.81
CA ASP A 105 24.74 -5.00 -10.08
C ASP A 105 24.81 -4.69 -11.58
N ASN A 106 24.46 -3.46 -11.96
CA ASN A 106 24.88 -2.94 -13.24
C ASN A 106 26.37 -2.73 -13.02
N GLU A 107 27.14 -3.78 -13.33
CA GLU A 107 28.56 -3.68 -13.56
C GLU A 107 28.77 -2.39 -14.35
N SER A 108 29.43 -1.46 -13.69
CA SER A 108 29.98 -0.29 -14.34
C SER A 108 31.01 -0.81 -15.33
N ASP A 109 30.59 -1.10 -16.56
CA ASP A 109 31.47 -1.12 -17.71
C ASP A 109 31.96 0.33 -17.87
N LYS A 110 33.00 0.64 -17.10
CA LYS A 110 33.91 1.71 -17.44
C LYS A 110 34.48 1.33 -18.80
N VAL A 111 33.93 1.94 -19.84
CA VAL A 111 34.65 2.11 -21.09
C VAL A 111 35.89 2.95 -20.79
N GLU A 112 37.01 2.30 -20.48
CA GLU A 112 38.31 2.93 -20.66
C GLU A 112 38.57 2.99 -22.16
N GLU A 113 38.54 4.23 -22.67
CA GLU A 113 39.06 4.59 -23.99
C GLU A 113 40.53 4.12 -24.10
N GLN A 114 40.84 3.36 -25.16
CA GLN A 114 42.17 3.28 -25.76
C GLN A 114 42.07 3.32 -27.28
#